data_AF-A7SN42-F1
#
_entry.id   AF-A7SN42-F1
#
_cell.length_a   1.000
_cell.length_b   1.000
_cell.length_c   1.000
_cell.angle_alpha   90.00
_cell.angle_beta   90.00
_cell.angle_gamma   90.00
#
_symmetry.space_group_name_H-M   'P 1'
#
loop_
_entity.id
_entity.type
_entity.pdbx_description
1 polymer ?
#
loop_
_entity_poly.entity_id
_entity_poly.type
_entity_poly.pdbx_seq_one_letter_code
_entity_poly.pdbx_strand_id
1 'polypeptide(L)'
;MLVGASPKDSRMWGAVPMSKANPLRPGEGKRTVSLETVASQQQVEEHKLRGKREAYMKRHELYVKSMYGNVIEKEQVRQKQRALLQEQIAEQDNKHRQYLDDRYKESNFAIHYDEACRRQDAEDRNNRKAYLQKFRDENKRLMETRAEQLRREREAQHQRERELLALSPINWTKTLH
;
A
#
# COMPACT_ATOMS: atom_id res chain seq x y z
N MET A 1 -14.71 9.97 18.89
CA MET A 1 -14.79 9.03 17.75
C MET A 1 -13.60 9.35 16.85
N LEU A 2 -12.57 8.52 16.93
CA LEU A 2 -12.19 7.53 15.90
C LEU A 2 -11.77 8.22 14.58
N VAL A 3 -10.45 8.25 14.33
CA VAL A 3 -9.77 7.51 13.24
C VAL A 3 -10.23 8.05 11.88
N GLY A 4 -9.42 8.79 11.11
CA GLY A 4 -8.05 8.47 10.72
C GLY A 4 -8.06 8.34 9.20
N ALA A 5 -7.26 9.15 8.50
CA ALA A 5 -6.96 8.94 7.09
C ALA A 5 -5.61 9.58 6.79
N SER A 6 -4.57 8.75 6.80
CA SER A 6 -3.30 9.02 6.15
C SER A 6 -3.43 8.67 4.67
N PRO A 7 -3.15 9.58 3.73
CA PRO A 7 -2.88 9.23 2.35
C PRO A 7 -1.38 8.97 2.17
N LYS A 8 -1.07 7.69 1.99
CA LYS A 8 -0.13 7.14 1.01
C LYS A 8 1.13 7.98 0.73
N ASP A 9 2.24 7.48 1.28
CA ASP A 9 3.58 7.61 0.71
C ASP A 9 3.60 7.11 -0.74
N SER A 10 3.28 8.01 -1.67
CA SER A 10 3.84 7.96 -3.01
C SER A 10 5.29 8.41 -2.88
N ARG A 11 6.23 7.48 -3.04
CA ARG A 11 7.62 7.79 -3.40
C ARG A 11 7.64 8.41 -4.79
N MET A 12 7.15 9.65 -4.88
CA MET A 12 7.69 10.63 -5.80
C MET A 12 9.13 10.82 -5.34
N TRP A 13 10.07 10.63 -6.24
CA TRP A 13 11.43 11.09 -6.08
C TRP A 13 11.36 12.61 -5.88
N GLY A 14 11.22 13.02 -4.63
CA GLY A 14 11.35 14.41 -4.25
C GLY A 14 12.74 14.81 -4.69
N ALA A 15 12.81 15.63 -5.72
CA ALA A 15 13.96 16.49 -5.92
C ALA A 15 14.19 17.17 -4.57
N VAL A 16 15.19 16.69 -3.83
CA VAL A 16 15.70 17.40 -2.68
C VAL A 16 16.02 18.78 -3.22
N PRO A 17 15.37 19.87 -2.77
CA PRO A 17 15.88 21.17 -3.10
C PRO A 17 17.30 21.14 -2.55
N MET A 18 18.29 21.06 -3.45
CA MET A 18 19.66 21.34 -3.09
C MET A 18 19.61 22.76 -2.57
N SER A 19 19.46 22.88 -1.25
CA SER A 19 19.63 24.14 -0.56
C SER A 19 20.96 24.66 -1.08
N LYS A 20 20.93 25.83 -1.74
CA LYS A 20 22.15 26.52 -2.17
C LYS A 20 22.94 26.79 -0.90
N ALA A 21 23.75 25.82 -0.50
CA ALA A 21 24.64 25.92 0.63
C ALA A 21 25.67 26.95 0.21
N ASN A 22 25.61 28.14 0.82
CA ASN A 22 26.56 29.20 0.57
C ASN A 22 27.97 28.66 0.91
N PRO A 23 28.87 28.51 -0.08
CA PRO A 23 30.20 27.93 0.14
C PRO A 23 31.11 28.79 1.04
N LEU A 24 30.68 30.02 1.38
CA LEU A 24 31.37 30.93 2.27
C LEU A 24 30.76 31.03 3.67
N ARG A 25 29.67 30.30 3.96
CA ARG A 25 29.14 30.25 5.33
C ARG A 25 30.08 29.37 6.15
N PRO A 26 30.72 29.88 7.22
CA PRO A 26 31.45 29.01 8.14
C PRO A 26 30.46 27.93 8.59
N GLY A 27 30.79 26.67 8.35
CA GLY A 27 29.97 25.57 8.84
C GLY A 27 29.74 25.81 10.33
N GLU A 28 28.49 25.68 10.80
CA GLU A 28 28.18 25.73 12.22
C GLU A 28 28.95 24.59 12.87
N GLY A 29 30.18 24.90 13.27
CA GLY A 29 31.09 23.97 13.90
C GLY A 29 30.42 23.56 15.18
N LYS A 30 29.78 22.38 15.17
CA LYS A 30 29.34 21.74 16.40
C LYS A 30 30.56 21.73 17.29
N ARG A 31 30.47 22.46 18.40
CA ARG A 31 31.52 22.56 19.40
C ARG A 31 31.93 21.14 19.79
N THR A 32 33.11 20.70 19.36
CA THR A 32 33.66 19.36 19.64
C THR A 32 34.24 19.26 21.05
N VAL A 33 34.21 20.36 21.81
CA VAL A 33 34.64 20.40 23.20
C VAL A 33 33.48 19.91 24.07
N SER A 34 33.60 18.67 24.56
CA SER A 34 32.76 18.19 25.65
C SER A 34 32.93 19.14 26.84
N LEU A 35 31.88 19.89 27.18
CA LEU A 35 31.79 20.73 28.39
C LEU A 35 31.75 19.92 29.70
N GLU A 36 32.08 18.62 29.64
CA GLU A 36 32.09 17.77 30.81
C GLU A 36 33.24 18.20 31.72
N THR A 37 32.92 18.45 32.99
CA THR A 37 33.92 18.76 34.00
C THR A 37 34.84 17.56 34.17
N VAL A 38 36.13 17.82 34.39
CA VAL A 38 37.15 16.76 34.60
C VAL A 38 36.70 15.74 35.66
N ALA A 39 35.99 16.19 36.70
CA ALA A 39 35.41 15.34 37.73
C ALA A 39 34.30 14.39 37.21
N SER A 40 33.41 14.86 36.32
CA SER A 40 32.37 14.03 35.70
C SER A 40 32.98 12.96 34.78
N GLN A 41 34.00 13.34 33.99
CA GLN A 41 34.73 12.38 33.16
C GLN A 41 35.48 11.34 34.00
N GLN A 42 36.11 11.74 35.11
CA GLN A 42 36.77 10.82 36.03
C GLN A 42 35.79 9.79 36.61
N GLN A 43 34.60 10.21 37.04
CA GLN A 43 33.57 9.30 37.55
C GLN A 43 33.10 8.30 36.49
N VAL A 44 32.91 8.75 35.25
CA VAL A 44 32.54 7.88 34.13
C VAL A 44 33.64 6.87 33.82
N GLU A 45 34.90 7.30 33.83
CA GLU A 45 36.05 6.41 33.61
C GLU A 45 36.24 5.41 34.75
N GLU A 46 36.06 5.82 36.00
CA GLU A 46 36.08 4.92 37.16
C GLU A 46 34.95 3.88 37.09
N HIS A 47 33.75 4.30 36.67
CA HIS A 47 32.62 3.39 36.49
C HIS A 47 32.90 2.37 35.39
N LYS A 48 33.46 2.80 34.25
CA LYS A 48 33.91 1.89 33.18
C LYS A 48 34.99 0.92 33.68
N LEU A 49 35.96 1.42 34.45
CA LEU A 49 37.05 0.61 34.99
C LEU A 49 36.54 -0.46 35.95
N ARG A 50 35.59 -0.08 36.82
CA ARG A 50 34.92 -0.98 37.76
C ARG A 50 34.14 -2.06 37.02
N GLY A 51 33.33 -1.68 36.03
CA GLY A 51 32.60 -2.64 35.20
C GLY A 51 33.51 -3.63 34.47
N LYS A 52 34.66 -3.16 33.94
CA LYS A 52 35.67 -4.04 33.33
C LYS A 52 36.26 -5.03 34.33
N ARG A 53 36.59 -4.58 35.55
CA ARG A 53 37.12 -5.44 36.62
C ARG A 53 36.11 -6.50 37.05
N GLU A 54 34.85 -6.11 37.24
CA GLU A 54 33.77 -7.03 37.59
C GLU A 54 33.52 -8.08 36.50
N ALA A 55 33.48 -7.66 35.23
CA ALA A 55 33.33 -8.57 34.10
C ALA A 55 34.50 -9.56 34.01
N TYR A 56 35.73 -9.08 34.22
CA TYR A 56 36.92 -9.92 34.25
C TYR A 56 36.85 -10.94 35.40
N MET A 57 36.51 -10.49 36.61
CA MET A 57 36.37 -11.36 37.78
C MET A 57 35.33 -12.45 37.55
N LYS A 58 34.15 -12.11 37.04
CA LYS A 58 33.08 -13.10 36.73
C LYS A 58 33.53 -14.12 35.69
N ARG A 59 34.17 -13.66 34.60
CA ARG A 59 34.69 -14.55 33.56
C ARG A 59 35.79 -15.46 34.10
N HIS A 60 36.69 -14.91 34.92
CA HIS A 60 37.75 -15.67 35.55
C HIS A 60 37.19 -16.73 36.50
N GLU A 61 36.21 -16.39 37.34
CA GLU A 61 35.56 -17.33 38.24
C GLU A 61 34.91 -18.50 37.50
N LEU A 62 34.22 -18.23 36.39
CA LEU A 62 33.64 -19.28 35.55
C LEU A 62 34.72 -20.16 34.90
N TYR A 63 35.79 -19.55 34.39
CA TYR A 63 36.91 -20.28 33.79
C TYR A 63 37.61 -21.19 34.80
N VAL A 64 37.89 -20.67 35.99
CA VAL A 64 38.51 -21.43 37.09
C VAL A 64 37.63 -22.63 37.47
N LYS A 65 36.32 -22.42 37.68
CA LYS A 65 35.37 -23.52 37.97
C LYS A 65 35.33 -24.55 36.85
N SER A 66 35.40 -24.13 35.59
CA SER A 66 35.40 -25.04 34.45
C SER A 66 36.67 -25.88 34.33
N MET A 67 37.85 -25.27 34.53
CA MET A 67 39.14 -25.92 34.26
C MET A 67 39.73 -26.61 35.48
N TYR A 68 39.62 -25.98 36.65
CA TYR A 68 40.30 -26.37 37.88
C TYR A 68 39.34 -26.64 39.06
N GLY A 69 38.04 -26.45 38.88
CA GLY A 69 37.04 -26.76 39.91
C GLY A 69 36.93 -28.24 40.24
N ASN A 70 36.25 -28.55 41.35
CA ASN A 70 35.95 -29.93 41.73
C ASN A 70 34.98 -30.58 40.72
N VAL A 71 34.87 -31.91 40.71
CA VAL A 71 34.06 -32.67 39.74
C VAL A 71 32.62 -32.15 39.66
N ILE A 72 32.03 -31.83 40.81
CA ILE A 72 30.67 -31.28 40.94
C ILE A 72 30.57 -29.92 40.26
N GLU A 73 31.50 -29.00 40.53
CA GLU A 73 31.51 -27.65 39.96
C GLU A 73 31.68 -27.68 38.44
N LYS A 74 32.57 -28.55 37.95
CA LYS A 74 32.76 -28.77 36.51
C LYS A 74 31.49 -29.28 35.84
N GLU A 75 30.76 -30.19 36.49
CA GLU A 75 29.49 -30.69 35.95
C GLU A 75 28.41 -29.60 35.94
N GLN A 76 28.32 -28.76 36.98
CA GLN A 76 27.39 -27.64 36.99
C GLN A 76 27.66 -26.65 35.85
N VAL A 77 28.93 -26.38 35.54
CA VAL A 77 29.29 -25.53 34.38
C VAL A 77 28.84 -26.17 33.08
N ARG A 78 29.12 -27.47 32.88
CA ARG A 78 28.68 -28.21 31.68
C ARG A 78 27.15 -28.25 31.55
N GLN A 79 26.44 -28.46 32.65
CA GLN A 79 24.99 -28.49 32.67
C GLN A 79 24.41 -27.13 32.28
N LYS A 80 24.94 -26.03 32.83
CA LYS A 80 24.55 -24.67 32.44
C LYS A 80 24.81 -24.40 30.96
N GLN A 81 25.96 -24.80 30.44
CA GLN A 81 26.27 -24.67 29.01
C GLN A 81 25.30 -25.46 28.14
N ARG A 82 24.98 -26.71 28.50
CA ARG A 82 23.97 -27.50 27.77
C ARG A 82 22.60 -26.85 27.78
N ALA A 83 22.16 -26.33 28.93
CA ALA A 83 20.87 -25.64 29.05
C ALA A 83 20.82 -24.39 28.15
N LEU A 84 21.87 -23.57 28.16
CA LEU A 84 21.96 -22.38 27.31
C LEU A 84 21.94 -22.74 25.81
N LEU A 85 22.65 -23.80 25.41
CA LEU A 85 22.65 -24.26 24.01
C LEU A 85 21.26 -24.76 23.59
N GLN A 86 20.57 -25.50 24.47
CA GLN A 86 19.21 -25.95 24.21
C GLN A 86 18.24 -24.78 24.07
N GLU A 87 18.36 -23.77 24.93
CA GLU A 87 17.56 -22.54 24.86
C GLU A 87 17.83 -21.79 23.54
N GLN A 88 19.09 -21.64 23.15
CA GLN A 88 19.46 -21.01 21.88
C GLN A 88 18.90 -21.74 20.66
N ILE A 89 18.96 -23.08 20.65
CA ILE A 89 18.38 -23.89 19.56
C ILE A 89 16.87 -23.68 19.52
N ALA A 90 16.19 -23.77 20.66
CA ALA A 90 14.74 -23.57 20.73
C ALA A 90 14.32 -22.16 20.30
N GLU A 91 15.09 -21.14 20.67
CA GLU A 91 14.84 -19.76 20.25
C GLU A 91 15.01 -19.59 18.74
N GLN A 92 16.06 -20.17 18.14
CA GLN A 92 16.28 -20.12 16.70
C GLN A 92 15.18 -20.87 15.93
N ASP A 93 14.78 -22.04 16.39
CA ASP A 93 13.68 -22.80 15.78
C ASP A 93 12.37 -22.02 15.84
N ASN A 94 12.07 -21.38 16.98
CA ASN A 94 10.87 -20.55 17.11
C ASN A 94 10.91 -19.31 16.21
N LYS A 95 12.06 -18.64 16.11
CA LYS A 95 12.27 -17.52 15.17
C LYS A 95 12.04 -17.97 13.73
N HIS A 96 12.56 -19.13 13.37
CA HIS A 96 12.39 -19.68 12.02
C HIS A 96 10.92 -20.03 11.74
N ARG A 97 10.21 -20.64 12.69
CA ARG A 97 8.77 -20.92 12.58
C ARG A 97 7.95 -19.65 12.40
N GLN A 98 8.23 -18.62 13.21
CA GLN A 98 7.57 -17.31 13.09
C GLN A 98 7.83 -16.68 11.73
N TYR A 99 9.09 -16.69 11.27
CA TYR A 99 9.45 -16.19 9.95
C TYR A 99 8.66 -16.89 8.83
N LEU A 100 8.52 -18.22 8.88
CA LEU A 100 7.74 -18.97 7.88
C LEU A 100 6.25 -18.65 7.95
N ASP A 101 5.69 -18.56 9.16
CA ASP A 101 4.28 -18.23 9.39
C ASP A 101 3.94 -16.82 8.88
N ASP A 102 4.80 -15.84 9.16
CA ASP A 102 4.62 -14.47 8.66
C ASP A 102 4.70 -14.41 7.13
N ARG A 103 5.65 -15.12 6.52
CA ARG A 103 5.76 -15.21 5.06
C ARG A 103 4.54 -15.86 4.42
N TYR A 104 4.00 -16.89 5.06
CA TYR A 104 2.78 -17.54 4.61
C TYR A 104 1.57 -16.59 4.69
N LYS A 105 1.42 -15.85 5.79
CA LYS A 105 0.35 -14.84 5.95
C LYS A 105 0.48 -13.72 4.93
N GLU A 106 1.68 -13.18 4.72
CA GLU A 106 1.95 -12.15 3.70
C GLU A 106 1.57 -12.64 2.31
N SER A 107 1.95 -13.88 1.96
CA SER A 107 1.62 -14.49 0.67
C SER A 107 0.12 -14.66 0.48
N ASN A 108 -0.57 -15.20 1.49
CA ASN A 108 -2.03 -15.38 1.44
C ASN A 108 -2.74 -14.03 1.32
N PHE A 109 -2.28 -13.02 2.06
CA PHE A 109 -2.82 -11.67 1.99
C PHE A 109 -2.68 -11.10 0.57
N ALA A 110 -1.52 -11.25 -0.07
CA ALA A 110 -1.30 -10.80 -1.44
C ALA A 110 -2.24 -11.51 -2.44
N ILE A 111 -2.38 -12.83 -2.33
CA ILE A 111 -3.28 -13.62 -3.18
C ILE A 111 -4.73 -13.13 -3.03
N HIS A 112 -5.22 -13.01 -1.81
CA HIS A 112 -6.59 -12.56 -1.55
C HIS A 112 -6.84 -11.12 -2.00
N TYR A 113 -5.83 -10.26 -1.86
CA TYR A 113 -5.91 -8.89 -2.35
C TYR A 113 -6.04 -8.86 -3.88
N ASP A 114 -5.21 -9.63 -4.59
CA ASP A 114 -5.27 -9.73 -6.05
C ASP A 114 -6.61 -10.31 -6.53
N GLU A 115 -7.12 -11.35 -5.86
CA GLU A 115 -8.45 -11.91 -6.12
C GLU A 115 -9.56 -10.86 -5.96
N ALA A 116 -9.50 -10.06 -4.89
CA ALA A 116 -10.45 -8.99 -4.63
C ALA A 116 -10.40 -7.91 -5.74
N CYS A 117 -9.21 -7.51 -6.16
CA CYS A 117 -9.03 -6.57 -7.28
C CYS A 117 -9.61 -7.12 -8.58
N ARG A 118 -9.33 -8.38 -8.93
CA ARG A 118 -9.86 -9.01 -10.15
C ARG A 118 -11.38 -9.10 -10.15
N ARG A 119 -11.97 -9.37 -8.99
CA ARG A 119 -13.42 -9.36 -8.82
C ARG A 119 -13.99 -7.96 -9.03
N GLN A 120 -13.39 -6.94 -8.40
CA GLN A 120 -13.81 -5.55 -8.57
C GLN A 120 -13.73 -5.11 -10.04
N ASP A 121 -12.63 -5.42 -10.73
CA ASP A 121 -12.46 -5.10 -12.16
C ASP A 121 -13.50 -5.81 -13.03
N ALA A 122 -13.92 -7.03 -12.67
CA ALA A 122 -14.99 -7.73 -13.37
C ALA A 122 -16.35 -7.07 -13.14
N GLU A 123 -16.66 -6.68 -11.90
CA GLU A 123 -17.87 -5.95 -11.53
C GLU A 123 -17.92 -4.58 -12.23
N ASP A 124 -16.84 -3.82 -12.23
CA ASP A 124 -16.77 -2.51 -12.86
C ASP A 124 -16.93 -2.59 -14.39
N ARG A 125 -16.35 -3.62 -15.03
CA ARG A 125 -16.57 -3.89 -16.46
C ARG A 125 -18.03 -4.21 -16.75
N ASN A 126 -18.66 -5.04 -15.92
CA ASN A 126 -20.07 -5.40 -16.07
C ASN A 126 -20.98 -4.18 -15.85
N ASN A 127 -20.71 -3.39 -14.81
CA ASN A 127 -21.45 -2.16 -14.51
C ASN A 127 -21.34 -1.14 -15.65
N ARG A 128 -20.13 -0.94 -16.19
CA ARG A 128 -19.90 -0.07 -17.35
C ARG A 128 -20.66 -0.57 -18.58
N LYS A 129 -20.61 -1.88 -18.85
CA LYS A 129 -21.35 -2.49 -19.96
C LYS A 129 -22.85 -2.27 -19.81
N ALA A 130 -23.39 -2.55 -18.63
CA ALA A 130 -24.82 -2.36 -18.32
C ALA A 130 -25.23 -0.89 -18.45
N TYR A 131 -24.40 0.04 -17.97
CA TYR A 131 -24.62 1.47 -18.11
C TYR A 131 -24.71 1.88 -19.58
N LEU A 132 -23.70 1.53 -20.40
CA LEU A 132 -23.68 1.88 -21.82
C LEU A 132 -24.81 1.21 -22.61
N GLN A 133 -25.18 -0.02 -22.24
CA GLN A 133 -26.30 -0.72 -22.86
C GLN A 133 -27.62 0.05 -22.67
N LYS A 134 -27.87 0.62 -21.48
CA LYS A 134 -29.06 1.45 -21.24
C LYS A 134 -29.15 2.63 -22.20
N PHE A 135 -28.05 3.36 -22.42
CA PHE A 135 -28.05 4.48 -23.38
C PHE A 135 -28.24 4.02 -24.81
N ARG A 136 -27.61 2.90 -25.20
CA ARG A 136 -27.80 2.34 -26.54
C ARG A 136 -29.26 1.99 -26.79
N ASP A 137 -29.88 1.31 -25.84
CA ASP A 137 -31.26 0.84 -25.97
C ASP A 137 -32.25 2.01 -25.95
N GLU A 138 -32.03 3.03 -25.11
CA GLU A 138 -32.86 4.25 -25.10
C GLU A 138 -32.70 5.07 -26.39
N ASN A 139 -31.46 5.22 -26.90
CA ASN A 139 -31.22 5.89 -28.17
C ASN A 139 -31.92 5.18 -29.33
N LYS A 140 -31.89 3.84 -29.34
CA LYS A 140 -32.61 3.04 -30.34
C LYS A 140 -34.12 3.30 -30.26
N ARG A 141 -34.70 3.25 -29.05
CA ARG A 141 -36.11 3.52 -28.82
C ARG A 141 -36.52 4.92 -29.30
N LEU A 142 -35.71 5.94 -29.03
CA LEU A 142 -35.96 7.31 -29.49
C LEU A 142 -35.93 7.41 -31.02
N MET A 143 -34.98 6.75 -31.68
CA MET A 143 -34.89 6.72 -33.14
C MET A 143 -36.09 6.02 -33.77
N GLU A 144 -36.52 4.89 -33.22
CA GLU A 144 -37.72 4.17 -33.68
C GLU A 144 -38.98 5.03 -33.49
N THR A 145 -39.11 5.71 -32.35
CA THR A 145 -40.23 6.63 -32.10
C THR A 145 -40.28 7.79 -33.10
N ARG A 146 -39.11 8.39 -33.42
CA ARG A 146 -39.01 9.45 -34.42
C ARG A 146 -39.35 8.95 -35.82
N ALA A 147 -38.87 7.77 -36.20
CA ALA A 147 -39.18 7.17 -37.49
C ALA A 147 -40.68 6.91 -37.64
N GLU A 148 -41.32 6.42 -36.57
CA GLU A 148 -42.77 6.21 -36.51
C GLU A 148 -43.56 7.51 -36.68
N GLN A 149 -43.15 8.58 -36.00
CA GLN A 149 -43.75 9.91 -36.12
C GLN A 149 -43.63 10.43 -37.56
N LEU A 150 -42.43 10.38 -38.15
CA LEU A 150 -42.20 10.82 -39.53
C LEU A 150 -43.01 10.03 -40.56
N ARG A 151 -43.27 8.74 -40.30
CA ARG A 151 -44.13 7.91 -41.15
C ARG A 151 -45.58 8.40 -41.06
N ARG A 152 -46.10 8.60 -39.85
CA ARG A 152 -47.47 9.10 -39.63
C ARG A 152 -47.69 10.50 -40.21
N GLU A 153 -46.70 11.38 -40.09
CA GLU A 153 -46.74 12.72 -40.68
C GLU A 153 -46.83 12.65 -42.20
N ARG A 154 -46.03 11.78 -42.85
CA ARG A 154 -46.11 11.55 -44.30
C ARG A 154 -47.46 11.00 -44.73
N GLU A 155 -47.98 10.00 -44.00
CA GLU A 155 -49.31 9.46 -44.27
C GLU A 155 -50.40 10.53 -44.13
N ALA A 156 -50.34 11.36 -43.09
CA ALA A 156 -51.27 12.47 -42.89
C ALA A 156 -51.14 13.54 -43.98
N GLN A 157 -49.93 13.84 -44.45
CA GLN A 157 -49.70 14.75 -45.58
C GLN A 157 -50.32 14.20 -46.86
N HIS A 158 -50.06 12.93 -47.20
CA HIS A 158 -50.67 12.29 -48.37
C HIS A 158 -52.20 12.25 -48.28
N GLN A 159 -52.76 12.01 -47.09
CA GLN A 159 -54.21 12.05 -46.88
C GLN A 159 -54.77 13.45 -47.15
N ARG A 160 -54.13 14.50 -46.62
CA ARG A 160 -54.51 15.90 -46.87
C ARG A 160 -54.39 16.28 -48.35
N GLU A 161 -53.32 15.86 -49.02
CA GLU A 161 -53.16 16.08 -50.47
C GLU A 161 -54.30 15.45 -51.26
N ARG A 162 -54.69 14.21 -50.90
CA ARG A 162 -55.84 13.52 -51.52
C ARG A 162 -57.16 14.25 -51.27
N GLU A 163 -57.39 14.75 -50.07
CA GLU A 163 -58.58 15.54 -49.73
C GLU A 163 -58.62 16.85 -50.53
N LEU A 164 -57.49 17.56 -50.65
CA LEU A 164 -57.38 18.78 -51.46
C LEU A 164 -57.64 18.51 -52.94
N LEU A 165 -57.10 17.43 -53.49
CA LEU A 165 -57.35 17.00 -54.87
C LEU A 165 -58.81 16.60 -55.10
N ALA A 166 -59.50 16.05 -54.09
CA ALA A 166 -60.92 15.75 -54.18
C ALA A 166 -61.79 17.01 -54.21
N LEU A 167 -61.41 18.05 -53.45
CA LEU A 167 -62.10 19.35 -53.41
C LEU A 167 -61.81 20.23 -54.64
N SER A 168 -60.63 20.08 -55.23
CA SER A 168 -60.20 20.79 -56.44
C SER A 168 -59.57 19.80 -57.42
N PRO A 169 -60.39 19.02 -58.16
CA PRO A 169 -59.86 18.14 -59.19
C PRO A 169 -59.04 19.00 -60.17
N ILE A 170 -57.81 18.57 -60.41
CA ILE A 170 -56.82 19.34 -61.16
C ILE A 170 -57.45 19.79 -62.49
N ASN A 171 -57.68 21.09 -62.64
CA ASN A 171 -58.16 21.67 -63.88
C ASN A 171 -56.97 21.72 -64.85
N TRP A 172 -56.85 20.70 -65.70
CA TRP A 172 -55.83 20.63 -66.76
C TRP A 172 -56.15 21.56 -67.95
N THR A 173 -57.26 22.32 -67.91
CA THR A 173 -57.74 23.16 -69.01
C THR A 173 -57.43 24.66 -68.87
N LYS A 174 -56.75 25.12 -67.81
CA LYS A 174 -56.37 26.54 -67.62
C LYS A 174 -54.92 26.90 -67.95
N THR A 175 -54.15 26.01 -68.56
CA THR A 175 -52.76 26.27 -69.00
C THR A 175 -52.53 26.17 -70.51
N LEU A 176 -53.60 26.10 -71.32
CA LEU A 176 -53.53 26.20 -72.78
C LEU A 176 -54.42 27.37 -73.23
N HIS A 177 -53.84 28.57 -73.20
CA HIS A 177 -54.23 29.70 -74.03
C HIS A 177 -53.03 30.08 -74.91
#